data_AF-A0A938ZHL2-F1
#
_entry.id   AF-A0A938ZHL2-F1
#
_cell.length_a   1.000
_cell.length_b   1.000
_cell.length_c   1.000
_cell.angle_alpha   90.00
_cell.angle_beta   90.00
_cell.angle_gamma   90.00
#
_symmetry.space_group_name_H-M   'P 1'
#
loop_
_entity.id
_entity.type
_entity.pdbx_description
1 polymer ?
#
loop_
_entity_poly.entity_id
_entity_poly.type
_entity_poly.pdbx_seq_one_letter_code
_entity_poly.pdbx_strand_id
1 'polypeptide(L)'
;MKELFTLLQKIKENPVMYIDKPSITCLRSFVWGYLSQLSNLGLTPEGDPLEGFNEWMQEREKINTTQSWVEIILFISSSERDAFYSFFELFEKFKKQKTNSNMQKNEDILRLRQDLMFPRFDIYKEILGAIKKRPGMYLGASPITELDMRLRGYSLARREVGVPPTEPEREFEGFQSWIEEKYGINSGQSWSKIILFYSVDEHNALQKFFEFFEEYLNRNKSL
;
A
#
# COMPACT_ATOMS: atom_id res chain seq x y z
N MET A 1 13.99 -9.81 -1.23
CA MET A 1 13.69 -10.14 0.19
C MET A 1 14.34 -9.17 1.19
N LYS A 2 15.65 -8.92 1.16
CA LYS A 2 16.35 -8.01 2.10
C LYS A 2 15.78 -6.58 2.12
N GLU A 3 15.37 -6.04 0.97
CA GLU A 3 14.78 -4.69 0.87
C GLU A 3 13.46 -4.56 1.64
N LEU A 4 12.51 -5.48 1.46
CA LEU A 4 11.23 -5.42 2.20
C LEU A 4 11.45 -5.55 3.71
N PHE A 5 12.33 -6.44 4.16
CA PHE A 5 12.59 -6.57 5.60
C PHE A 5 13.18 -5.30 6.20
N THR A 6 14.11 -4.67 5.48
CA THR A 6 14.68 -3.36 5.88
C THR A 6 13.59 -2.29 5.92
N LEU A 7 12.71 -2.24 4.92
CA LEU A 7 11.60 -1.30 4.88
C LEU A 7 10.61 -1.52 6.02
N LEU A 8 10.20 -2.76 6.28
CA LEU A 8 9.33 -3.13 7.40
C LEU A 8 9.94 -2.71 8.74
N GLN A 9 11.25 -2.90 8.93
CA GLN A 9 11.93 -2.46 10.14
C GLN A 9 11.93 -0.94 10.29
N LYS A 10 12.21 -0.19 9.21
CA LYS A 10 12.10 1.29 9.21
C LYS A 10 10.67 1.76 9.54
N ILE A 11 9.65 1.10 8.99
CA ILE A 11 8.24 1.40 9.29
C ILE A 11 7.91 1.09 10.76
N LYS A 12 8.41 -0.02 11.31
CA LYS A 12 8.23 -0.35 12.73
C LYS A 12 8.82 0.72 13.65
N GLU A 13 10.03 1.19 13.33
CA GLU A 13 10.77 2.18 14.11
C GLU A 13 10.16 3.58 14.01
N ASN A 14 9.68 3.97 12.83
CA ASN A 14 9.09 5.28 12.60
C ASN A 14 7.83 5.20 11.71
N PRO A 15 6.71 4.67 12.22
CA PRO A 15 5.51 4.44 11.40
C PRO A 15 4.92 5.73 10.85
N VAL A 16 5.01 6.83 11.59
CA VAL A 16 4.45 8.13 11.19
C VAL A 16 5.07 8.63 9.88
N MET A 17 6.36 8.36 9.67
CA MET A 17 7.06 8.78 8.44
C MET A 17 6.54 8.10 7.17
N TYR A 18 5.98 6.88 7.29
CA TYR A 18 5.59 6.07 6.14
C TYR A 18 4.08 5.96 5.99
N ILE A 19 3.37 5.77 7.09
CA ILE A 19 1.95 5.40 7.13
C ILE A 19 1.13 6.27 8.09
N ASP A 20 1.66 7.43 8.48
CA ASP A 20 1.05 8.47 9.34
C ASP A 20 0.75 8.06 10.80
N LYS A 21 0.45 6.79 11.06
CA LYS A 21 0.14 6.25 12.39
C LYS A 21 0.44 4.74 12.43
N PRO A 22 0.73 4.16 13.60
CA PRO A 22 0.80 2.71 13.75
C PRO A 22 -0.59 2.09 13.55
N SER A 23 -0.85 1.59 12.35
CA SER A 23 -2.10 0.93 11.95
C SER A 23 -1.77 -0.24 11.03
N ILE A 24 -2.29 -1.41 11.37
CA ILE A 24 -2.09 -2.63 10.59
C ILE A 24 -2.80 -2.54 9.24
N THR A 25 -3.95 -1.86 9.19
CA THR A 25 -4.69 -1.61 7.95
C THR A 25 -3.89 -0.68 7.02
N CYS A 26 -3.33 0.41 7.55
CA CYS A 26 -2.43 1.29 6.77
C CYS A 26 -1.18 0.54 6.30
N LEU A 27 -0.55 -0.26 7.18
CA LEU A 27 0.63 -1.06 6.85
C LEU A 27 0.34 -2.04 5.70
N ARG A 28 -0.77 -2.78 5.77
CA ARG A 28 -1.19 -3.73 4.73
C ARG A 28 -1.32 -3.03 3.39
N SER A 29 -2.05 -1.92 3.34
CA SER A 29 -2.31 -1.21 2.08
C SER A 29 -1.04 -0.59 1.49
N PHE A 30 -0.16 -0.07 2.34
CA PHE A 30 1.17 0.40 1.95
C PHE A 30 2.04 -0.72 1.37
N VAL A 31 2.19 -1.83 2.10
CA VAL A 31 3.01 -2.98 1.67
C VAL A 31 2.45 -3.59 0.38
N TRP A 32 1.12 -3.65 0.26
CA TRP A 32 0.46 -4.10 -0.97
C TRP A 32 0.83 -3.22 -2.17
N GLY A 33 0.76 -1.90 -2.03
CA GLY A 33 1.14 -0.96 -3.10
C GLY A 33 2.61 -1.12 -3.50
N TYR A 34 3.49 -1.27 -2.51
CA TYR A 34 4.92 -1.49 -2.71
C TYR A 34 5.21 -2.81 -3.46
N LEU A 35 4.71 -3.94 -2.95
CA LEU A 35 4.95 -5.26 -3.54
C LEU A 35 4.30 -5.43 -4.91
N SER A 36 3.08 -4.92 -5.09
CA SER A 36 2.39 -4.95 -6.39
C SER A 36 3.22 -4.23 -7.44
N GLN A 37 3.82 -3.09 -7.09
CA GLN A 37 4.63 -2.35 -8.04
C GLN A 37 5.94 -3.03 -8.37
N LEU A 38 6.61 -3.63 -7.38
CA LEU A 38 7.78 -4.46 -7.67
C LEU A 38 7.41 -5.64 -8.58
N SER A 39 6.24 -6.26 -8.38
CA SER A 39 5.74 -7.33 -9.23
C SER A 39 5.48 -6.87 -10.66
N ASN A 40 4.81 -5.73 -10.82
CA ASN A 40 4.56 -5.10 -12.12
C ASN A 40 5.86 -4.77 -12.87
N LEU A 41 6.93 -4.46 -12.13
CA LEU A 41 8.26 -4.22 -12.70
C LEU A 41 9.06 -5.51 -12.96
N GLY A 42 8.51 -6.68 -12.66
CA GLY A 42 9.20 -7.96 -12.77
C GLY A 42 10.33 -8.13 -11.75
N LEU A 43 10.32 -7.35 -10.67
CA LEU A 43 11.34 -7.29 -9.62
C LEU A 43 10.97 -8.07 -8.36
N THR A 44 9.84 -8.77 -8.35
CA THR A 44 9.58 -9.75 -7.29
C THR A 44 10.58 -10.90 -7.44
N PRO A 45 11.43 -11.14 -6.42
CA PRO A 45 12.20 -12.39 -6.36
C PRO A 45 11.23 -13.59 -6.41
N GLU A 46 11.72 -14.79 -6.72
CA GLU A 46 10.93 -15.99 -6.44
C GLU A 46 10.60 -16.03 -4.95
N GLY A 47 9.31 -15.84 -4.62
CA GLY A 47 8.75 -15.82 -3.28
C GLY A 47 8.34 -14.43 -2.78
N ASP A 48 7.04 -14.23 -2.53
CA ASP A 48 6.54 -13.09 -1.76
C ASP A 48 7.07 -13.25 -0.30
N PRO A 49 7.72 -12.25 0.31
CA PRO A 49 8.20 -12.38 1.69
C PRO A 49 7.09 -12.67 2.71
N LEU A 50 5.84 -12.31 2.39
CA LEU A 50 4.64 -12.64 3.17
C LEU A 50 3.98 -13.96 2.73
N GLU A 51 4.53 -14.66 1.73
CA GLU A 51 4.02 -15.94 1.25
C GLU A 51 4.03 -16.99 2.36
N GLY A 52 2.87 -17.59 2.59
CA GLY A 52 2.66 -18.56 3.67
C GLY A 52 2.35 -17.93 5.02
N PHE A 53 2.47 -16.60 5.18
CA PHE A 53 2.20 -15.95 6.47
C PHE A 53 0.71 -16.00 6.84
N ASN A 54 -0.16 -15.91 5.84
CA ASN A 54 -1.60 -15.98 6.06
C ASN A 54 -2.04 -17.35 6.57
N GLU A 55 -1.58 -18.41 5.90
CA GLU A 55 -1.82 -19.80 6.25
C GLU A 55 -1.23 -20.11 7.64
N TRP A 56 -0.01 -19.66 7.89
CA TRP A 56 0.63 -19.81 9.20
C TRP A 56 -0.17 -19.14 10.32
N MET A 57 -0.72 -17.94 10.08
CA MET A 57 -1.58 -17.27 11.06
C MET A 57 -2.89 -18.03 11.31
N GLN A 58 -3.52 -18.54 10.25
CA GLN A 58 -4.74 -19.34 10.35
C GLN A 58 -4.51 -20.63 11.16
N GLU A 59 -3.43 -21.36 10.86
CA GLU A 59 -3.04 -22.57 11.60
C GLU A 59 -2.74 -22.27 13.07
N ARG A 60 -1.97 -21.21 13.35
CA ARG A 60 -1.59 -20.80 14.70
C ARG A 60 -2.81 -20.52 15.58
N GLU A 61 -3.76 -19.76 15.05
CA GLU A 61 -4.98 -19.36 15.77
C GLU A 61 -6.11 -20.39 15.66
N LYS A 62 -5.88 -21.51 14.95
CA LYS A 62 -6.88 -22.55 14.68
C LYS A 62 -8.15 -21.98 14.01
N ILE A 63 -7.94 -21.03 13.11
CA ILE A 63 -9.00 -20.37 12.34
C ILE A 63 -9.18 -21.11 11.03
N ASN A 64 -10.37 -21.67 10.82
CA ASN A 64 -10.74 -22.42 9.61
C ASN A 64 -11.49 -21.55 8.57
N THR A 65 -11.33 -20.23 8.63
CA THR A 65 -12.06 -19.28 7.76
C THR A 65 -11.12 -18.60 6.77
N THR A 66 -11.67 -17.89 5.78
CA THR A 66 -10.91 -17.15 4.76
C THR A 66 -10.38 -15.80 5.26
N GLN A 67 -10.37 -15.56 6.57
CA GLN A 67 -9.88 -14.30 7.14
C GLN A 67 -8.40 -14.10 6.82
N SER A 68 -8.06 -12.87 6.46
CA SER A 68 -6.69 -12.46 6.23
C SER A 68 -5.93 -12.30 7.55
N TRP A 69 -4.60 -12.42 7.51
CA TRP A 69 -3.74 -12.18 8.68
C TRP A 69 -4.02 -10.82 9.33
N VAL A 70 -4.40 -9.80 8.56
CA VAL A 70 -4.78 -8.48 9.11
C VAL A 70 -6.02 -8.59 9.99
N GLU A 71 -7.06 -9.27 9.52
CA GLU A 71 -8.32 -9.44 10.25
C GLU A 71 -8.11 -10.33 11.49
N ILE A 72 -7.32 -11.39 11.35
CA ILE A 72 -6.96 -12.28 12.47
C ILE A 72 -6.20 -11.49 13.55
N ILE A 73 -5.15 -10.76 13.17
CA ILE A 73 -4.34 -9.99 14.12
C ILE A 73 -5.17 -8.87 14.74
N LEU A 74 -6.02 -8.18 13.97
CA LEU A 74 -6.95 -7.18 14.52
C LEU A 74 -7.90 -7.79 15.54
N PHE A 75 -8.49 -8.95 15.22
CA PHE A 75 -9.44 -9.63 16.10
C PHE A 75 -8.84 -10.00 17.46
N ILE A 76 -7.58 -10.44 17.50
CA ILE A 76 -6.88 -10.80 18.74
C ILE A 76 -6.19 -9.62 19.44
N SER A 77 -6.21 -8.43 18.82
CA SER A 77 -5.56 -7.24 19.35
C SER A 77 -6.57 -6.28 19.97
N SER A 78 -6.12 -5.45 20.92
CA SER A 78 -7.00 -4.48 21.58
C SER A 78 -7.23 -3.19 20.77
N SER A 79 -6.38 -2.94 19.77
CA SER A 79 -6.48 -1.78 18.88
C SER A 79 -5.71 -1.99 17.56
N GLU A 80 -5.95 -1.13 16.56
CA GLU A 80 -5.14 -1.02 15.33
C GLU A 80 -3.65 -0.85 15.61
N ARG A 81 -3.32 -0.11 16.67
CA ARG A 81 -1.93 0.13 17.09
C ARG A 81 -1.29 -1.12 17.66
N ASP A 82 -2.01 -1.86 18.50
CA ASP A 82 -1.48 -3.10 19.07
C ASP A 82 -1.36 -4.18 18.00
N ALA A 83 -2.32 -4.24 17.07
CA ALA A 83 -2.28 -5.11 15.91
C ALA A 83 -1.06 -4.82 15.03
N PHE A 84 -0.77 -3.53 14.81
CA PHE A 84 0.42 -3.11 14.06
C PHE A 84 1.72 -3.64 14.69
N TYR A 85 1.92 -3.51 16.00
CA TYR A 85 3.13 -4.03 16.64
C TYR A 85 3.13 -5.56 16.73
N SER A 86 1.97 -6.17 16.97
CA SER A 86 1.80 -7.63 17.00
C SER A 86 2.17 -8.28 15.67
N PHE A 87 1.87 -7.63 14.53
CA PHE A 87 2.31 -8.08 13.22
C PHE A 87 3.83 -8.30 13.18
N PHE A 88 4.64 -7.35 13.64
CA PHE A 88 6.10 -7.51 13.58
C PHE A 88 6.60 -8.65 14.47
N GLU A 89 6.00 -8.85 15.64
CA GLU A 89 6.37 -9.96 16.51
C GLU A 89 5.99 -11.33 15.91
N LEU A 90 4.79 -11.42 15.35
CA LEU A 90 4.28 -12.63 14.72
C LEU A 90 5.04 -12.95 13.45
N PHE A 91 5.35 -11.95 12.63
CA PHE A 91 6.10 -12.12 11.41
C PHE A 91 7.55 -12.56 11.66
N GLU A 92 8.21 -12.04 12.71
CA GLU A 92 9.52 -12.53 13.12
C GLU A 92 9.49 -13.98 13.62
N LYS A 93 8.43 -14.39 14.34
CA LYS A 93 8.22 -15.80 14.73
C LYS A 93 8.04 -16.70 13.50
N PHE A 94 7.19 -16.28 12.56
CA PHE A 94 6.98 -16.98 11.29
C PHE A 94 8.29 -17.18 10.52
N LYS A 95 9.09 -16.10 10.36
CA LYS A 95 10.39 -16.17 9.67
C LYS A 95 11.32 -17.19 10.32
N LYS A 96 11.48 -17.14 11.65
CA LYS A 96 12.34 -18.09 12.38
C LYS A 96 11.92 -19.54 12.15
N GLN A 97 10.61 -19.82 12.14
CA GLN A 97 10.09 -21.17 11.88
C GLN A 97 10.34 -21.60 10.42
N LYS A 98 10.07 -20.72 9.45
CA LYS A 98 10.29 -20.99 8.01
C LYS A 98 11.77 -21.21 7.69
N THR A 99 12.69 -20.49 8.33
CA THR A 99 14.14 -20.69 8.17
C THR A 99 14.58 -22.03 8.77
N ASN A 100 14.04 -22.42 9.92
CA ASN A 100 14.36 -23.71 10.54
C ASN A 100 13.83 -24.92 9.75
N SER A 101 12.75 -24.75 8.98
CA SER A 101 12.21 -25.80 8.10
C SER A 101 12.89 -25.87 6.72
N ASN A 102 13.50 -24.78 6.24
CA ASN A 102 14.09 -24.66 4.90
C ASN A 102 15.63 -24.62 4.90
N MET A 103 16.30 -25.48 5.68
CA MET A 103 17.71 -25.81 5.40
C MET A 103 17.83 -26.67 4.12
N GLN A 104 17.53 -26.06 2.95
CA GLN A 104 18.13 -26.28 1.63
C GLN A 104 17.27 -25.56 0.57
N LYS A 105 17.72 -24.41 0.05
CA LYS A 105 17.69 -24.10 -1.40
C LYS A 105 18.40 -22.78 -1.69
N ASN A 106 19.31 -22.88 -2.64
CA ASN A 106 20.35 -21.94 -3.02
C ASN A 106 19.84 -20.52 -3.27
N GLU A 107 20.57 -19.56 -2.68
CA GLU A 107 20.66 -18.19 -3.18
C GLU A 107 21.43 -18.23 -4.51
N ASP A 108 20.77 -17.74 -5.55
CA ASP A 108 21.32 -17.11 -6.76
C ASP A 108 20.55 -17.60 -7.99
N ILE A 109 19.81 -16.67 -8.59
CA ILE A 109 19.67 -16.42 -10.03
C ILE A 109 18.72 -15.23 -10.15
N LEU A 110 19.30 -14.04 -10.30
CA LEU A 110 18.57 -12.84 -10.71
C LEU A 110 18.30 -12.97 -12.21
N ARG A 111 17.12 -13.46 -12.61
CA ARG A 111 16.67 -13.31 -14.01
C ARG A 111 16.13 -11.90 -14.18
N LEU A 112 17.01 -10.99 -14.57
CA LEU A 112 16.60 -9.76 -15.25
C LEU A 112 15.87 -10.19 -16.52
N ARG A 113 14.52 -10.15 -16.54
CA ARG A 113 13.80 -10.04 -17.81
C ARG A 113 14.09 -8.64 -18.35
N GLN A 114 15.16 -8.54 -19.11
CA GLN A 114 15.62 -7.31 -19.74
C GLN A 114 14.77 -6.92 -20.96
N ASP A 115 13.87 -7.81 -21.39
CA ASP A 115 12.88 -7.55 -22.41
C ASP A 115 11.48 -7.63 -21.78
N LEU A 116 10.83 -6.47 -21.56
CA LEU A 116 9.38 -6.29 -21.72
C LEU A 116 9.02 -4.82 -21.52
N MET A 117 8.32 -4.28 -22.52
CA MET A 117 7.69 -2.97 -22.61
C MET A 117 7.12 -2.45 -21.26
N PHE A 118 7.88 -1.60 -20.56
CA PHE A 118 7.43 -0.80 -19.42
C PHE A 118 6.51 0.43 -19.70
N PRO A 119 6.14 0.86 -20.93
CA PRO A 119 5.44 2.13 -21.11
C PRO A 119 3.90 2.08 -21.01
N ARG A 120 3.29 1.10 -20.32
CA ARG A 120 1.81 1.02 -20.23
C ARG A 120 1.19 0.93 -18.84
N PHE A 121 1.94 0.68 -17.78
CA PHE A 121 1.37 0.71 -16.43
C PHE A 121 1.29 2.17 -15.96
N ASP A 122 0.09 2.74 -15.94
CA ASP A 122 -0.15 4.09 -15.44
C ASP A 122 -1.08 4.08 -14.22
N ILE A 123 -0.84 5.00 -13.29
CA ILE A 123 -1.60 5.15 -12.04
C ILE A 123 -3.10 5.38 -12.28
N TYR A 124 -3.48 6.02 -13.39
CA TYR A 124 -4.87 6.41 -13.66
C TYR A 124 -5.74 5.23 -14.09
N LYS A 125 -5.28 4.39 -15.00
CA LYS A 125 -6.05 3.27 -15.54
C LYS A 125 -5.93 2.04 -14.66
N GLU A 126 -4.71 1.70 -14.26
CA GLU A 126 -4.44 0.41 -13.62
C GLU A 126 -4.77 0.42 -12.14
N ILE A 127 -4.51 1.54 -11.44
CA ILE A 127 -4.80 1.66 -10.02
C ILE A 127 -6.13 2.39 -9.79
N LEU A 128 -6.20 3.66 -10.18
CA LEU A 128 -7.38 4.48 -9.90
C LEU A 128 -8.61 3.98 -10.66
N GLY A 129 -8.46 3.57 -11.93
CA GLY A 129 -9.54 3.04 -12.75
C GLY A 129 -10.10 1.72 -12.24
N ALA A 130 -9.24 0.81 -11.77
CA ALA A 130 -9.66 -0.45 -11.15
C ALA A 130 -10.41 -0.20 -9.83
N ILE A 131 -9.85 0.65 -8.97
CA ILE A 131 -10.45 1.02 -7.68
C ILE A 131 -11.79 1.73 -7.87
N LYS A 132 -11.89 2.67 -8.81
CA LYS A 132 -13.15 3.38 -9.10
C LYS A 132 -14.27 2.42 -9.50
N LYS A 133 -13.95 1.38 -10.27
CA LYS A 133 -14.94 0.39 -10.73
C LYS A 133 -15.42 -0.55 -9.62
N ARG A 134 -14.53 -0.95 -8.70
CA ARG A 134 -14.82 -1.96 -7.68
C ARG A 134 -14.11 -1.65 -6.36
N PRO A 135 -14.44 -0.55 -5.67
CA PRO A 135 -13.67 -0.09 -4.51
C PRO A 135 -13.59 -1.16 -3.42
N GLY A 136 -14.70 -1.83 -3.08
CA GLY A 136 -14.71 -2.88 -2.05
C GLY A 136 -13.92 -4.15 -2.39
N MET A 137 -13.52 -4.37 -3.66
CA MET A 137 -12.62 -5.48 -4.03
C MET A 137 -11.17 -5.14 -3.69
N TYR A 138 -10.82 -3.86 -3.71
CA TYR A 138 -9.45 -3.39 -3.58
C TYR A 138 -9.19 -2.72 -2.24
N LEU A 139 -10.20 -2.13 -1.60
CA LEU A 139 -10.09 -1.31 -0.40
C LEU A 139 -11.00 -1.89 0.67
N GLY A 140 -10.52 -1.88 1.92
CA GLY A 140 -11.26 -2.35 3.08
C GLY A 140 -12.20 -1.30 3.66
N ALA A 141 -12.30 -1.27 4.98
CA ALA A 141 -13.24 -0.44 5.72
C ALA A 141 -12.87 1.06 5.74
N SER A 142 -11.61 1.41 5.45
CA SER A 142 -11.11 2.79 5.39
C SER A 142 -10.62 3.17 4.00
N PRO A 143 -11.53 3.24 3.00
CA PRO A 143 -11.13 3.30 1.60
C PRO A 143 -10.27 4.50 1.20
N ILE A 144 -10.53 5.73 1.69
CA ILE A 144 -9.72 6.90 1.30
C ILE A 144 -8.32 6.81 1.92
N THR A 145 -8.25 6.38 3.18
CA THR A 145 -6.98 6.20 3.89
C THR A 145 -6.15 5.09 3.24
N GLU A 146 -6.77 3.95 2.94
CA GLU A 146 -6.10 2.82 2.30
C GLU A 146 -5.64 3.14 0.88
N LEU A 147 -6.40 3.95 0.12
CA LEU A 147 -6.00 4.42 -1.20
C LEU A 147 -4.69 5.22 -1.11
N ASP A 148 -4.63 6.22 -0.23
CA ASP A 148 -3.42 7.03 -0.04
C ASP A 148 -2.22 6.17 0.34
N MET A 149 -2.38 5.27 1.32
CA MET A 149 -1.31 4.35 1.73
C MET A 149 -0.81 3.47 0.59
N ARG A 150 -1.73 2.94 -0.22
CA ARG A 150 -1.38 2.14 -1.41
C ARG A 150 -0.59 2.94 -2.42
N LEU A 151 -1.00 4.16 -2.72
CA LEU A 151 -0.29 5.03 -3.67
C LEU A 151 1.10 5.41 -3.15
N ARG A 152 1.26 5.64 -1.84
CA ARG A 152 2.58 5.89 -1.23
C ARG A 152 3.52 4.69 -1.35
N GLY A 153 3.02 3.49 -1.08
CA GLY A 153 3.80 2.25 -1.25
C GLY A 153 4.23 2.05 -2.71
N TYR A 154 3.31 2.26 -3.65
CA TYR A 154 3.57 2.23 -5.09
C TYR A 154 4.69 3.22 -5.49
N SER A 155 4.56 4.48 -5.09
CA SER A 155 5.55 5.53 -5.42
C SER A 155 6.91 5.26 -4.79
N LEU A 156 6.94 4.73 -3.55
CA LEU A 156 8.20 4.36 -2.91
C LEU A 156 8.94 3.26 -3.67
N ALA A 157 8.24 2.20 -4.09
CA ALA A 157 8.84 1.10 -4.83
C ALA A 157 9.54 1.59 -6.12
N ARG A 158 8.88 2.45 -6.89
CA ARG A 158 9.48 3.05 -8.10
C ARG A 158 10.73 3.85 -7.79
N ARG A 159 10.68 4.68 -6.75
CA ARG A 159 11.80 5.52 -6.34
C ARG A 159 13.01 4.69 -5.91
N GLU A 160 12.80 3.64 -5.13
CA GLU A 160 13.88 2.77 -4.65
C GLU A 160 14.56 1.99 -5.78
N VAL A 161 13.83 1.65 -6.84
CA VAL A 161 14.39 0.94 -8.01
C VAL A 161 14.83 1.89 -9.13
N GLY A 162 14.83 3.20 -8.89
CA GLY A 162 15.32 4.22 -9.83
C GLY A 162 14.44 4.41 -11.07
N VAL A 163 13.18 3.99 -11.04
CA VAL A 163 12.24 4.17 -12.16
C VAL A 163 11.66 5.59 -12.09
N PRO A 164 11.86 6.43 -13.11
CA PRO A 164 11.33 7.80 -13.10
C PRO A 164 9.80 7.81 -13.12
N PRO A 165 9.16 8.87 -12.59
CA PRO A 165 7.72 8.99 -12.66
C PRO A 165 7.24 9.07 -14.11
N THR A 166 6.05 8.54 -14.37
CA THR A 166 5.33 8.71 -15.65
C THR A 166 4.68 10.10 -15.73
N GLU A 167 4.20 10.52 -16.91
CA GLU A 167 3.45 11.79 -17.01
C GLU A 167 2.19 11.80 -16.13
N PRO A 168 1.34 10.75 -16.09
CA PRO A 168 0.22 10.69 -15.15
C PRO A 168 0.64 10.82 -13.69
N GLU A 169 1.78 10.25 -13.30
CA GLU A 169 2.29 10.37 -11.92
C GLU A 169 2.74 11.80 -11.61
N ARG A 170 3.48 12.44 -12.53
CA ARG A 170 3.84 13.87 -12.40
C ARG A 170 2.62 14.77 -12.33
N GLU A 171 1.60 14.51 -13.14
CA GLU A 171 0.35 15.25 -13.06
C GLU A 171 -0.36 15.00 -11.73
N PHE A 172 -0.36 13.77 -11.22
CA PHE A 172 -0.96 13.45 -9.92
C PHE A 172 -0.27 14.15 -8.74
N GLU A 173 1.05 14.39 -8.80
CA GLU A 173 1.77 15.15 -7.76
C GLU A 173 1.15 16.55 -7.53
N GLY A 174 0.66 17.20 -8.59
CA GLY A 174 -0.01 18.50 -8.48
C GLY A 174 -1.40 18.46 -7.83
N PHE A 175 -1.99 17.27 -7.67
CA PHE A 175 -3.31 17.11 -7.04
C PHE A 175 -3.31 17.53 -5.57
N GLN A 176 -2.19 17.30 -4.86
CA GLN A 176 -2.02 17.73 -3.46
C GLN A 176 -2.25 19.24 -3.32
N SER A 177 -1.50 20.03 -4.08
CA SER A 177 -1.56 21.50 -4.03
C SER A 177 -2.91 22.04 -4.51
N TRP A 178 -3.52 21.38 -5.50
CA TRP A 178 -4.86 21.75 -5.95
C TRP A 178 -5.94 21.52 -4.88
N ILE A 179 -5.86 20.41 -4.11
CA ILE A 179 -6.78 20.16 -2.99
C ILE A 179 -6.56 21.17 -1.86
N GLU A 180 -5.30 21.48 -1.53
CA GLU A 180 -4.95 22.51 -0.55
C GLU A 180 -5.54 23.87 -0.92
N GLU A 181 -5.40 24.29 -2.17
CA GLU A 181 -5.99 25.54 -2.69
C GLU A 181 -7.52 25.51 -2.64
N LYS A 182 -8.15 24.41 -3.09
CA LYS A 182 -9.61 24.26 -3.13
C LYS A 182 -10.25 24.40 -1.75
N TYR A 183 -9.59 23.93 -0.69
CA TYR A 183 -10.08 24.02 0.69
C TYR A 183 -9.47 25.19 1.48
N GLY A 184 -8.54 25.96 0.91
CA GLY A 184 -7.83 27.02 1.61
C GLY A 184 -6.97 26.54 2.78
N ILE A 185 -6.37 25.35 2.66
CA ILE A 185 -5.57 24.71 3.71
C ILE A 185 -4.08 24.78 3.35
N ASN A 186 -3.25 25.16 4.33
CA ASN A 186 -1.79 25.24 4.17
C ASN A 186 -1.03 24.49 5.29
N SER A 187 -1.69 23.53 5.95
CA SER A 187 -1.15 22.83 7.12
C SER A 187 -0.29 21.60 6.78
N GLY A 188 0.00 21.37 5.50
CA GLY A 188 0.81 20.24 5.02
C GLY A 188 0.16 18.86 5.21
N GLN A 189 -1.15 18.82 5.47
CA GLN A 189 -1.91 17.57 5.53
C GLN A 189 -2.09 16.98 4.14
N SER A 190 -2.03 15.66 4.00
CA SER A 190 -2.27 15.00 2.72
C SER A 190 -3.67 15.29 2.18
N TRP A 191 -3.81 15.28 0.86
CA TRP A 191 -5.10 15.41 0.17
C TRP A 191 -6.15 14.44 0.74
N SER A 192 -5.74 13.23 1.10
CA SER A 192 -6.61 12.20 1.70
C SER A 192 -7.21 12.64 3.04
N LYS A 193 -6.38 13.22 3.92
CA LYS A 193 -6.81 13.75 5.22
C LYS A 193 -7.66 15.00 5.08
N ILE A 194 -7.31 15.88 4.14
CA ILE A 194 -8.10 17.07 3.83
C ILE A 194 -9.50 16.64 3.38
N ILE A 195 -9.59 15.77 2.37
CA ILE A 195 -10.88 15.30 1.84
C ILE A 195 -11.68 14.59 2.93
N LEU A 196 -11.04 13.71 3.71
CA LEU A 196 -11.70 12.99 4.80
C LEU A 196 -12.26 13.93 5.87
N PHE A 197 -11.52 14.99 6.24
CA PHE A 197 -11.97 15.97 7.23
C PHE A 197 -13.27 16.68 6.81
N TYR A 198 -13.44 16.96 5.52
CA TYR A 198 -14.66 17.56 4.97
C TYR A 198 -15.70 16.53 4.50
N SER A 199 -15.55 15.25 4.87
CA SER A 199 -16.44 14.17 4.47
C SER A 199 -17.20 13.59 5.65
N VAL A 200 -18.33 12.96 5.37
CA VAL A 200 -19.16 12.31 6.41
C VAL A 200 -18.45 11.08 6.98
N ASP A 201 -17.81 10.31 6.10
CA ASP A 201 -17.07 9.09 6.43
C ASP A 201 -16.03 8.77 5.33
N GLU A 202 -15.33 7.66 5.48
CA GLU A 202 -14.30 7.20 4.54
C GLU A 202 -14.84 6.90 3.13
N HIS A 203 -16.08 6.42 3.01
CA HIS A 203 -16.68 6.09 1.72
C HIS A 203 -17.07 7.36 0.96
N ASN A 204 -17.68 8.31 1.66
CA ASN A 204 -17.96 9.64 1.11
C ASN A 204 -16.66 10.35 0.70
N ALA A 205 -15.59 10.22 1.49
CA ALA A 205 -14.30 10.77 1.15
C ALA A 205 -13.70 10.14 -0.12
N LEU A 206 -13.82 8.81 -0.30
CA LEU A 206 -13.40 8.15 -1.53
C LEU A 206 -14.20 8.64 -2.75
N GLN A 207 -15.51 8.82 -2.62
CA GLN A 207 -16.35 9.36 -3.69
C GLN A 207 -15.89 10.77 -4.08
N LYS A 208 -15.74 11.66 -3.10
CA LYS A 208 -15.24 13.02 -3.30
C LYS A 208 -13.85 13.05 -3.92
N PHE A 209 -12.96 12.12 -3.55
CA PHE A 209 -11.66 12.00 -4.19
C PHE A 209 -11.80 11.83 -5.71
N PHE A 210 -12.66 10.92 -6.18
CA PHE A 210 -12.82 10.70 -7.62
C PHE A 210 -13.49 11.90 -8.32
N GLU A 211 -14.46 12.55 -7.69
CA GLU A 211 -15.08 13.79 -8.21
C GLU A 211 -14.05 14.91 -8.36
N PHE A 212 -13.28 15.17 -7.31
CA PHE A 212 -12.22 16.17 -7.28
C PHE A 212 -11.08 15.85 -8.23
N PHE A 213 -10.73 14.57 -8.36
CA PHE A 213 -9.71 14.15 -9.28
C PHE A 213 -10.15 14.37 -10.74
N GLU A 214 -11.41 14.12 -11.08
CA GLU A 214 -11.96 14.47 -12.39
C GLU A 214 -12.00 15.97 -12.64
N GLU A 215 -12.42 16.76 -11.65
CA GLU A 215 -12.40 18.23 -11.72
C GLU A 215 -10.97 18.73 -11.98
N TYR A 216 -10.00 18.22 -11.21
CA TYR A 216 -8.59 18.50 -11.38
C TYR A 216 -8.13 18.21 -12.81
N LEU A 217 -8.39 17.02 -13.36
CA LEU A 217 -7.98 16.66 -14.74
C LEU A 217 -8.64 17.52 -15.82
N ASN A 218 -9.75 18.19 -15.53
CA ASN A 218 -10.47 19.04 -16.47
C ASN A 218 -10.19 20.55 -16.31
N ARG A 219 -9.42 20.96 -15.28
CA ARG A 219 -9.14 22.37 -14.94
C ARG A 219 -8.61 23.25 -16.09
N ASN A 220 -7.89 22.66 -17.04
CA ASN A 220 -7.29 23.35 -18.18
C ASN A 220 -8.05 23.16 -19.51
N LYS A 221 -9.13 22.38 -19.53
CA LYS A 221 -9.93 22.12 -20.75
C LYS A 221 -11.03 23.16 -20.99
N SER A 222 -11.12 24.16 -20.12
CA SER A 222 -12.10 25.25 -20.17
C SER A 222 -11.52 26.58 -20.68
N LEU A 223 -10.33 26.53 -21.32
CA LEU A 223 -9.71 27.67 -22.01
C LEU A 223 -9.82 27.51 -23.53
#